data_AF-A0AAU5AEH6-F1
#
_entry.id   AF-A0AAU5AEH6-F1
#
_cell.length_a   1.000
_cell.length_b   1.000
_cell.length_c   1.000
_cell.angle_alpha   90.00
_cell.angle_beta   90.00
_cell.angle_gamma   90.00
#
_symmetry.space_group_name_H-M   'P 1'
#
loop_
_entity.id
_entity.type
_entity.pdbx_description
1 polymer ?
#
loop_
_entity_poly.entity_id
_entity_poly.type
_entity_poly.pdbx_seq_one_letter_code
_entity_poly.pdbx_strand_id
1 'polypeptide(L)'
;MKVRRLTLQHFRGISHGTVVLSGHSLLVGSNSIGKSTVCEALELILGPERMFRRPVVDEYDFYGTRYQPVDGELPEIRLEAVLTGLSPEAERRFGPHLRRWSAQRDDFADLEPGAMEKADAGEWCLPVVFLGRFDPQEDDFFGGTYFAHPESVPDDLTEESTELGAGLRPFTREDKRHCGFLYLRPNRTGSRALTFQRGSLLDTIVRLEAERAGPLWEKALTDLAAVVIAGEDSGFAKIRGEVAERVDRFVSLSAQPDPVDLQVSERTREHLREVLRLFIATQPGTHGVPFNRLSTGTLNLLVFALLTYIAELKGDHSVIFAMEEPEIALPPHAQRRLVDFVIQRMGQAIVTSHSPYVIEKFDPGNIVVLGRNETGELSSSPVVLPTDFKAKRYRDNRRQFAEAVLARAVLVVEGATEADLVPAVADVLEQDPAVDYLHPDLAGVTVFDAQGDASVPLFAPVFKSLGKPVYGIHDTPVRPFSPEVEAKTADFTRYTVIAHNGIEDLLTSEIPPTVQRRFLSSAAGRTDYPVKCGLLHEDMDDAAVRTLARQVLKARKGDGYGAALVAECSGLADLPASIAGFLLQIDRDLRPVAETDTTPPAPDADGDAADGT
;
A
#
# COMPACT_ATOMS: atom_id res chain seq x y z
N MET A 1 21.56 -4.64 -6.85
CA MET A 1 21.15 -3.23 -6.68
C MET A 1 19.86 -3.17 -5.88
N LYS A 2 19.72 -2.18 -5.00
CA LYS A 2 18.53 -1.92 -4.18
C LYS A 2 18.32 -0.41 -4.06
N VAL A 3 17.09 0.06 -4.08
CA VAL A 3 16.73 1.46 -3.75
C VAL A 3 16.89 1.63 -2.24
N ARG A 4 17.75 2.56 -1.83
CA ARG A 4 17.98 2.90 -0.41
C ARG A 4 17.23 4.15 0.01
N ARG A 5 17.17 5.15 -0.86
CA ARG A 5 16.50 6.43 -0.61
C ARG A 5 15.74 6.88 -1.85
N LEU A 6 14.55 7.43 -1.64
CA LEU A 6 13.77 8.15 -2.65
C LEU A 6 13.44 9.54 -2.10
N THR A 7 13.89 10.58 -2.78
CA THR A 7 13.53 11.97 -2.50
C THR A 7 12.52 12.43 -3.55
N LEU A 8 11.42 13.03 -3.11
CA LEU A 8 10.38 13.57 -3.99
C LEU A 8 10.25 15.07 -3.76
N GLN A 9 10.17 15.85 -4.84
CA GLN A 9 9.90 17.28 -4.82
C GLN A 9 8.86 17.62 -5.90
N HIS A 10 7.87 18.41 -5.50
CA HIS A 10 6.81 18.97 -6.34
C HIS A 10 5.98 17.95 -7.13
N PHE A 11 5.76 16.75 -6.58
CA PHE A 11 5.08 15.65 -7.28
C PHE A 11 3.73 15.28 -6.65
N ARG A 12 2.65 15.50 -7.41
CA ARG A 12 1.25 15.21 -7.04
C ARG A 12 0.84 15.82 -5.71
N GLY A 13 0.55 14.99 -4.71
CA GLY A 13 0.19 15.47 -3.38
C GLY A 13 1.39 15.75 -2.47
N ILE A 14 2.63 15.66 -2.97
CA ILE A 14 3.86 15.80 -2.17
C ILE A 14 4.61 17.05 -2.60
N SER A 15 4.80 18.00 -1.68
CA SER A 15 5.58 19.21 -1.92
C SER A 15 7.07 18.90 -1.88
N HIS A 16 7.52 18.20 -0.84
CA HIS A 16 8.87 17.67 -0.70
C HIS A 16 8.89 16.53 0.32
N GLY A 17 9.89 15.65 0.29
CA GLY A 17 10.08 14.65 1.34
C GLY A 17 10.96 13.49 0.92
N THR A 18 11.31 12.64 1.90
CA THR A 18 12.25 11.54 1.73
C THR A 18 11.70 10.24 2.29
N VAL A 19 11.78 9.18 1.48
CA VAL A 19 11.46 7.81 1.86
C VAL A 19 12.75 6.98 1.93
N VAL A 20 13.07 6.50 3.13
CA VAL A 20 14.20 5.57 3.34
C VAL A 20 13.69 4.14 3.29
N LEU A 21 14.34 3.29 2.48
CA LEU A 21 13.98 1.90 2.26
C LEU A 21 15.09 0.98 2.74
N SER A 22 14.74 -0.04 3.51
CA SER A 22 15.64 -1.06 4.04
C SER A 22 15.26 -2.43 3.49
N GLY A 23 16.19 -3.09 2.78
CA GLY A 23 15.98 -4.44 2.27
C GLY A 23 14.64 -4.59 1.54
N HIS A 24 13.82 -5.54 1.99
CA HIS A 24 12.42 -5.63 1.56
C HIS A 24 11.59 -4.70 2.43
N SER A 25 10.93 -3.72 1.82
CA SER A 25 10.18 -2.69 2.52
C SER A 25 8.69 -2.78 2.22
N LEU A 26 7.88 -2.58 3.25
CA LEU A 26 6.44 -2.48 3.17
C LEU A 26 6.03 -1.06 3.52
N LEU A 27 5.41 -0.35 2.58
CA LEU A 27 4.88 0.99 2.78
C LEU A 27 3.45 0.90 3.31
N VAL A 28 3.23 1.48 4.49
CA VAL A 28 1.92 1.57 5.15
C VAL A 28 1.59 3.03 5.49
N GLY A 29 0.31 3.33 5.64
CA GLY A 29 -0.17 4.66 5.95
C GLY A 29 -1.62 4.84 5.50
N SER A 30 -2.24 5.94 5.90
CA SER A 30 -3.63 6.25 5.54
C SER A 30 -3.84 6.33 4.02
N ASN A 31 -5.11 6.32 3.61
CA ASN A 31 -5.47 6.52 2.21
C ASN A 31 -4.98 7.89 1.74
N SER A 32 -4.53 7.97 0.50
CA SER A 32 -4.05 9.23 -0.12
C SER A 32 -2.79 9.87 0.49
N ILE A 33 -2.08 9.17 1.39
CA ILE A 33 -0.84 9.69 2.00
C ILE A 33 0.35 9.76 1.03
N GLY A 34 0.31 8.98 -0.06
CA GLY A 34 1.37 8.93 -1.08
C GLY A 34 2.00 7.56 -1.35
N LYS A 35 1.45 6.45 -0.81
CA LYS A 35 1.96 5.08 -1.05
C LYS A 35 2.15 4.77 -2.54
N SER A 36 1.11 4.96 -3.35
CA SER A 36 1.18 4.75 -4.80
C SER A 36 2.04 5.80 -5.51
N THR A 37 2.07 7.03 -4.98
CA THR A 37 2.94 8.09 -5.51
C THR A 37 4.42 7.72 -5.41
N VAL A 38 4.84 7.05 -4.33
CA VAL A 38 6.20 6.52 -4.17
C VAL A 38 6.51 5.47 -5.24
N CYS A 39 5.61 4.53 -5.50
CA CYS A 39 5.82 3.50 -6.53
C CYS A 39 5.82 4.08 -7.95
N GLU A 40 4.94 5.04 -8.27
CA GLU A 40 4.92 5.73 -9.57
C GLU A 40 6.17 6.61 -9.78
N ALA A 41 6.69 7.25 -8.72
CA ALA A 41 7.96 7.98 -8.78
C ALA A 41 9.12 7.04 -9.13
N LEU A 42 9.17 5.84 -8.53
CA LEU A 42 10.15 4.82 -8.89
C LEU A 42 9.96 4.32 -10.34
N GLU A 43 8.74 4.23 -10.85
CA GLU A 43 8.49 3.90 -12.27
C GLU A 43 9.00 5.00 -13.21
N LEU A 44 8.86 6.28 -12.87
CA LEU A 44 9.42 7.38 -13.66
C LEU A 44 10.96 7.30 -13.72
N ILE A 45 11.60 7.07 -12.57
CA ILE A 45 13.06 7.01 -12.47
C ILE A 45 13.63 5.73 -13.13
N LEU A 46 13.14 4.56 -12.72
CA LEU A 46 13.74 3.26 -13.04
C LEU A 46 12.99 2.46 -14.11
N GLY A 47 11.76 2.84 -14.45
CA GLY A 47 10.94 2.15 -15.44
C GLY A 47 11.44 2.34 -16.87
N PRO A 48 11.85 1.28 -17.58
CA PRO A 48 12.48 1.40 -18.90
C PRO A 48 11.52 1.88 -19.99
N GLU A 49 10.21 1.66 -19.84
CA GLU A 49 9.21 2.03 -20.85
C GLU A 49 8.47 3.34 -20.53
N ARG A 50 8.61 3.89 -19.33
CA ARG A 50 7.81 5.05 -18.90
C ARG A 50 8.10 6.29 -19.74
N MET A 51 9.37 6.51 -20.11
CA MET A 51 9.82 7.66 -20.91
C MET A 51 9.30 7.66 -22.36
N PHE A 52 8.76 6.53 -22.85
CA PHE A 52 8.22 6.44 -24.21
C PHE A 52 6.70 6.64 -24.26
N ARG A 53 6.04 6.83 -23.11
CA ARG A 53 4.64 7.21 -23.05
C ARG A 53 4.58 8.73 -23.13
N ARG A 54 3.83 9.28 -24.09
CA ARG A 54 3.59 10.72 -24.20
C ARG A 54 2.14 11.06 -23.82
N PRO A 55 1.92 12.08 -22.97
CA PRO A 55 2.96 12.83 -22.26
C PRO A 55 3.61 11.98 -21.13
N VAL A 56 4.85 12.30 -20.74
CA VAL A 56 5.59 11.54 -19.70
C VAL A 56 5.02 11.85 -18.32
N VAL A 57 4.72 13.12 -18.09
CA VAL A 57 4.02 13.69 -16.94
C VAL A 57 2.95 14.65 -17.46
N ASP A 58 1.96 14.98 -16.65
CA ASP A 58 0.88 15.93 -17.00
C ASP A 58 0.68 16.98 -15.89
N GLU A 59 -0.29 17.88 -16.05
CA GLU A 59 -0.65 18.93 -15.10
C GLU A 59 -0.87 18.39 -13.68
N TYR A 60 -1.46 17.19 -13.57
CA TYR A 60 -1.83 16.58 -12.30
C TYR A 60 -0.67 15.89 -11.59
N ASP A 61 0.45 15.69 -12.30
CA ASP A 61 1.69 15.24 -11.70
C ASP A 61 2.42 16.35 -10.93
N PHE A 62 2.10 17.63 -11.13
CA PHE A 62 2.70 18.75 -10.39
C PHE A 62 2.01 18.99 -9.04
N TYR A 63 2.79 19.39 -8.03
CA TYR A 63 2.24 19.69 -6.71
C TYR A 63 1.22 20.83 -6.74
N GLY A 64 -0.01 20.53 -6.31
CA GLY A 64 -1.12 21.48 -6.35
C GLY A 64 -1.45 21.96 -7.77
N THR A 65 -1.17 21.15 -8.79
CA THR A 65 -1.30 21.50 -10.22
C THR A 65 -0.56 22.79 -10.61
N ARG A 66 0.52 23.12 -9.89
CA ARG A 66 1.34 24.32 -10.13
C ARG A 66 2.48 23.98 -11.10
N TYR A 67 2.19 24.13 -12.39
CA TYR A 67 3.17 23.92 -13.48
C TYR A 67 3.50 25.21 -14.25
N GLN A 68 2.68 26.25 -14.08
CA GLN A 68 2.89 27.55 -14.71
C GLN A 68 3.97 28.36 -13.97
N PRO A 69 4.64 29.32 -14.64
CA PRO A 69 5.66 30.15 -14.02
C PRO A 69 5.13 30.92 -12.81
N VAL A 70 5.90 30.93 -11.71
CA VAL A 70 5.67 31.78 -10.54
C VAL A 70 6.91 32.65 -10.36
N ASP A 71 6.73 33.97 -10.30
CA ASP A 71 7.84 34.94 -10.20
C ASP A 71 8.93 34.81 -11.28
N GLY A 72 8.55 34.29 -12.46
CA GLY A 72 9.46 34.08 -13.59
C GLY A 72 10.20 32.74 -13.58
N GLU A 73 10.04 31.92 -12.53
CA GLU A 73 10.61 30.58 -12.44
C GLU A 73 9.56 29.51 -12.79
N LEU A 74 9.97 28.53 -13.62
CA LEU A 74 9.13 27.38 -13.96
C LEU A 74 9.28 26.29 -12.89
N PRO A 75 8.18 25.83 -12.27
CA PRO A 75 8.23 24.70 -11.35
C PRO A 75 8.78 23.44 -12.04
N GLU A 76 9.62 22.70 -11.32
CA GLU A 76 10.19 21.43 -11.79
C GLU A 76 9.84 20.30 -10.82
N ILE A 77 9.35 19.18 -11.35
CA ILE A 77 9.23 17.93 -10.62
C ILE A 77 10.64 17.33 -10.52
N ARG A 78 11.14 17.12 -9.30
CA ARG A 78 12.43 16.46 -9.07
C ARG A 78 12.26 15.21 -8.21
N LEU A 79 12.58 14.05 -8.78
CA LEU A 79 12.49 12.75 -8.12
C LEU A 79 13.85 12.06 -8.15
N GLU A 80 14.48 11.85 -6.99
CA GLU A 80 15.82 11.25 -6.90
C GLU A 80 15.76 9.90 -6.20
N ALA A 81 16.28 8.84 -6.83
CA ALA A 81 16.47 7.54 -6.21
C ALA A 81 17.96 7.24 -6.06
N VAL A 82 18.37 6.81 -4.87
CA VAL A 82 19.73 6.34 -4.59
C VAL A 82 19.73 4.82 -4.54
N LEU A 83 20.52 4.20 -5.42
CA LEU A 83 20.68 2.75 -5.51
C LEU A 83 21.97 2.31 -4.80
N THR A 84 21.89 1.37 -3.86
CA THR A 84 23.03 0.75 -3.18
C THR A 84 23.11 -0.75 -3.49
N GLY A 85 24.09 -1.46 -2.91
CA GLY A 85 24.30 -2.89 -3.16
C GLY A 85 24.53 -3.19 -4.65
N LEU A 86 25.40 -2.40 -5.27
CA LEU A 86 25.76 -2.51 -6.68
C LEU A 86 26.52 -3.82 -6.92
N SER A 87 26.29 -4.46 -8.07
CA SER A 87 27.09 -5.61 -8.47
C SER A 87 28.45 -5.14 -9.01
N PRO A 88 29.50 -5.99 -9.04
CA PRO A 88 30.78 -5.63 -9.64
C PRO A 88 30.68 -5.22 -11.12
N GLU A 89 29.65 -5.68 -11.82
CA GLU A 89 29.35 -5.25 -13.19
C GLU A 89 28.74 -3.84 -13.22
N ALA A 90 27.78 -3.57 -12.32
CA ALA A 90 27.17 -2.26 -12.18
C ALA A 90 28.18 -1.18 -11.78
N GLU A 91 29.09 -1.50 -10.85
CA GLU A 91 30.16 -0.57 -10.45
C GLU A 91 31.08 -0.22 -11.63
N ARG A 92 31.42 -1.21 -12.46
CA ARG A 92 32.21 -0.98 -13.68
C ARG A 92 31.46 -0.16 -14.73
N ARG A 93 30.17 -0.45 -14.92
CA ARG A 93 29.32 0.25 -15.91
C ARG A 93 29.10 1.70 -15.53
N PHE A 94 28.82 1.96 -14.26
CA PHE A 94 28.41 3.28 -13.77
C PHE A 94 29.52 4.06 -13.06
N GLY A 95 30.75 3.55 -13.03
CA GLY A 95 31.88 4.10 -12.28
C GLY A 95 31.98 5.64 -12.22
N PRO A 96 31.93 6.36 -13.36
CA PRO A 96 32.00 7.83 -13.37
C PRO A 96 30.83 8.55 -12.68
N HIS A 97 29.75 7.85 -12.41
CA HIS A 97 28.49 8.38 -11.87
C HIS A 97 28.19 7.87 -10.44
N LEU A 98 29.15 7.19 -9.81
CA LEU A 98 28.98 6.65 -8.45
C LEU A 98 29.37 7.69 -7.40
N ARG A 99 28.69 7.64 -6.25
CA ARG A 99 28.98 8.45 -5.07
C ARG A 99 29.09 7.56 -3.83
N ARG A 100 29.82 7.99 -2.80
CA ARG A 100 29.95 7.23 -1.55
C ARG A 100 28.73 7.42 -0.66
N TRP A 101 28.24 6.32 -0.07
CA TRP A 101 27.05 6.28 0.79
C TRP A 101 27.42 6.05 2.26
N SER A 102 26.77 6.81 3.17
CA SER A 102 26.86 6.66 4.62
C SER A 102 25.58 6.02 5.16
N ALA A 103 25.65 4.74 5.53
CA ALA A 103 24.53 4.00 6.08
C ALA A 103 24.07 4.53 7.46
N GLN A 104 24.92 5.26 8.18
CA GLN A 104 24.59 5.84 9.48
C GLN A 104 23.67 7.07 9.36
N ARG A 105 23.81 7.86 8.28
CA ARG A 105 22.99 9.07 8.05
C ARG A 105 21.88 8.87 7.03
N ASP A 106 21.89 7.73 6.34
CA ASP A 106 21.07 7.50 5.15
C ASP A 106 21.22 8.63 4.11
N ASP A 107 22.48 9.03 3.91
CA ASP A 107 22.89 10.11 3.01
C ASP A 107 24.29 9.87 2.42
N PHE A 108 24.73 10.76 1.53
CA PHE A 108 26.05 10.71 0.91
C PHE A 108 27.17 11.00 1.93
N ALA A 109 28.26 10.24 1.84
CA ALA A 109 29.35 10.27 2.83
C ALA A 109 30.19 11.56 2.79
N ASP A 110 30.23 12.23 1.64
CA ASP A 110 30.96 13.50 1.44
C ASP A 110 30.26 14.71 2.06
N LEU A 111 29.02 14.56 2.55
CA LEU A 111 28.32 15.57 3.35
C LEU A 111 28.69 15.49 4.85
N GLU A 112 29.59 14.59 5.27
CA GLU A 112 30.03 14.49 6.67
C GLU A 112 31.03 15.60 7.08
N PRO A 113 30.84 16.27 8.24
CA PRO A 113 31.87 17.15 8.80
C PRO A 113 33.17 16.39 9.08
N GLY A 114 34.28 16.77 8.43
CA GLY A 114 35.57 16.04 8.48
C GLY A 114 35.81 15.06 7.32
N ALA A 115 35.09 15.25 6.20
CA ALA A 115 34.93 14.38 5.03
C ALA A 115 36.19 13.71 4.41
N MET A 116 37.41 14.17 4.65
CA MET A 116 38.59 13.61 3.98
C MET A 116 39.05 12.25 4.51
N GLU A 117 38.77 11.90 5.78
CA GLU A 117 39.25 10.64 6.38
C GLU A 117 38.19 9.51 6.45
N LYS A 118 36.90 9.83 6.23
CA LYS A 118 35.78 8.86 6.28
C LYS A 118 35.14 8.54 4.94
N ALA A 119 35.43 9.30 3.89
CA ALA A 119 34.86 9.08 2.55
C ALA A 119 35.23 7.70 1.95
N ASP A 120 36.35 7.11 2.36
CA ASP A 120 36.79 5.79 1.86
C ASP A 120 36.08 4.58 2.49
N ALA A 121 35.31 4.78 3.57
CA ALA A 121 34.66 3.69 4.29
C ALA A 121 33.21 3.38 3.81
N GLY A 122 32.59 4.30 3.07
CA GLY A 122 31.21 4.15 2.59
C GLY A 122 31.08 3.20 1.40
N GLU A 123 29.94 2.51 1.26
CA GLU A 123 29.66 1.71 0.06
C GLU A 123 29.41 2.61 -1.17
N TRP A 124 29.64 2.09 -2.37
CA TRP A 124 29.29 2.81 -3.60
C TRP A 124 27.78 2.81 -3.82
N CYS A 125 27.24 3.97 -4.16
CA CYS A 125 25.86 4.14 -4.56
C CYS A 125 25.74 4.86 -5.92
N LEU A 126 24.62 4.63 -6.58
CA LEU A 126 24.27 5.25 -7.86
C LEU A 126 23.04 6.15 -7.64
N PRO A 127 23.21 7.48 -7.62
CA PRO A 127 22.10 8.41 -7.56
C PRO A 127 21.56 8.70 -8.97
N VAL A 128 20.25 8.56 -9.13
CA VAL A 128 19.53 8.77 -10.40
C VAL A 128 18.37 9.72 -10.16
N VAL A 129 18.19 10.70 -11.04
CA VAL A 129 17.14 11.71 -10.91
C VAL A 129 16.23 11.71 -12.13
N PHE A 130 14.92 11.84 -11.90
CA PHE A 130 13.94 12.22 -12.91
C PHE A 130 13.59 13.69 -12.72
N LEU A 131 13.60 14.43 -13.82
CA LEU A 131 13.16 15.83 -13.89
C LEU A 131 11.95 15.91 -14.81
N GLY A 132 10.96 16.71 -14.45
CA GLY A 132 9.77 16.98 -15.26
C GLY A 132 9.40 18.46 -15.24
N ARG A 133 9.09 19.04 -16.40
CA ARG A 133 8.81 20.48 -16.55
C ARG A 133 7.77 20.70 -17.64
N PHE A 134 6.96 21.74 -17.49
CA PHE A 134 6.12 22.27 -18.56
C PHE A 134 6.94 23.24 -19.44
N ASP A 135 6.80 23.14 -20.77
CA ASP A 135 7.40 24.10 -21.69
C ASP A 135 6.31 25.02 -22.28
N PRO A 136 6.27 26.32 -21.91
CA PRO A 136 5.30 27.25 -22.45
C PRO A 136 5.44 27.54 -23.95
N GLN A 137 6.60 27.29 -24.57
CA GLN A 137 6.82 27.56 -26.00
C GLN A 137 6.24 26.44 -26.88
N GLU A 138 6.44 25.19 -26.45
CA GLU A 138 5.95 24.00 -27.15
C GLU A 138 4.53 23.59 -26.71
N ASP A 139 4.02 24.17 -25.62
CA ASP A 139 2.73 23.83 -24.99
C ASP A 139 2.62 22.33 -24.67
N ASP A 140 3.71 21.75 -24.17
CA ASP A 140 3.82 20.31 -23.88
C ASP A 140 4.63 20.05 -22.59
N PHE A 141 4.48 18.85 -22.05
CA PHE A 141 5.15 18.40 -20.84
C PHE A 141 6.34 17.50 -21.17
N PHE A 142 7.49 17.87 -20.62
CA PHE A 142 8.74 17.17 -20.84
C PHE A 142 9.18 16.45 -19.55
N GLY A 143 9.83 15.32 -19.74
CA GLY A 143 10.36 14.52 -18.64
C GLY A 143 11.57 13.72 -19.08
N GLY A 144 12.61 13.70 -18.25
CA GLY A 144 13.87 13.04 -18.53
C GLY A 144 14.47 12.39 -17.28
N THR A 145 15.26 11.34 -17.47
CA THR A 145 16.03 10.72 -16.38
C THR A 145 17.51 10.87 -16.61
N TYR A 146 18.26 11.18 -15.57
CA TYR A 146 19.67 11.54 -15.62
C TYR A 146 20.44 10.92 -14.45
N PHE A 147 21.74 10.72 -14.65
CA PHE A 147 22.65 10.47 -13.53
C PHE A 147 22.75 11.73 -12.68
N ALA A 148 22.51 11.63 -11.38
CA ALA A 148 22.56 12.78 -10.47
C ALA A 148 23.99 13.09 -9.98
N HIS A 149 24.99 12.37 -10.47
CA HIS A 149 26.40 12.60 -10.14
C HIS A 149 27.31 12.29 -11.35
N PRO A 150 28.41 13.05 -11.56
CA PRO A 150 28.67 14.37 -10.97
C PRO A 150 27.68 15.41 -11.50
N GLU A 151 27.32 16.40 -10.67
CA GLU A 151 26.67 17.61 -11.16
C GLU A 151 27.76 18.45 -11.83
N SER A 152 27.62 18.72 -13.13
CA SER A 152 28.47 19.71 -13.80
C SER A 152 27.79 21.08 -13.71
N VAL A 153 28.57 22.12 -13.43
CA VAL A 153 28.07 23.50 -13.46
C VAL A 153 27.84 23.86 -14.93
N PRO A 154 26.58 24.12 -15.36
CA PRO A 154 26.33 24.58 -16.72
C PRO A 154 27.05 25.91 -16.93
N ASP A 155 27.64 26.11 -18.10
CA ASP A 155 28.22 27.41 -18.46
C ASP A 155 27.05 28.35 -18.81
N ASP A 156 26.80 29.40 -18.01
CA ASP A 156 25.63 30.32 -18.11
C ASP A 156 25.49 31.02 -19.49
N LEU A 157 26.46 30.83 -20.38
CA LEU A 157 26.55 31.43 -21.71
C LEU A 157 26.05 30.51 -22.85
N THR A 158 25.64 29.27 -22.57
CA THR A 158 25.15 28.33 -23.59
C THR A 158 23.64 28.13 -23.53
N GLU A 159 23.01 27.87 -24.69
CA GLU A 159 21.59 27.49 -24.81
C GLU A 159 21.27 26.21 -24.00
N GLU A 160 22.27 25.35 -23.76
CA GLU A 160 22.19 24.13 -22.94
C GLU A 160 21.77 24.37 -21.48
N SER A 161 21.93 25.58 -20.94
CA SER A 161 21.49 25.95 -19.58
C SER A 161 19.96 25.93 -19.40
N THR A 162 19.20 26.03 -20.50
CA THR A 162 17.73 26.08 -20.49
C THR A 162 17.05 24.73 -20.74
N GLU A 163 17.83 23.72 -21.17
CA GLU A 163 17.35 22.37 -21.42
C GLU A 163 17.10 21.59 -20.12
N LEU A 164 16.11 20.69 -20.14
CA LEU A 164 15.81 19.84 -19.00
C LEU A 164 17.00 18.94 -18.68
N GLY A 165 17.51 19.00 -17.44
CA GLY A 165 18.68 18.25 -17.02
C GLY A 165 20.02 18.80 -17.51
N ALA A 166 20.09 20.10 -17.82
CA ALA A 166 21.33 20.82 -18.11
C ALA A 166 22.45 20.43 -17.13
N GLY A 167 23.62 20.04 -17.67
CA GLY A 167 24.76 19.61 -16.86
C GLY A 167 24.68 18.17 -16.31
N LEU A 168 23.64 17.39 -16.63
CA LEU A 168 23.51 15.99 -16.24
C LEU A 168 23.53 15.06 -17.46
N ARG A 169 24.14 13.88 -17.29
CA ARG A 169 24.17 12.87 -18.34
C ARG A 169 22.85 12.07 -18.35
N PRO A 170 22.23 11.82 -19.52
CA PRO A 170 21.02 11.01 -19.61
C PRO A 170 21.21 9.59 -19.07
N PHE A 171 20.25 9.13 -18.27
CA PHE A 171 20.12 7.76 -17.78
C PHE A 171 19.23 6.96 -18.73
N THR A 172 19.84 6.09 -19.54
CA THR A 172 19.19 5.52 -20.72
C THR A 172 18.28 4.34 -20.40
N ARG A 173 17.48 3.91 -21.39
CA ARG A 173 16.66 2.69 -21.28
C ARG A 173 17.51 1.45 -21.00
N GLU A 174 18.73 1.38 -21.52
CA GLU A 174 19.63 0.25 -21.26
C GLU A 174 20.10 0.23 -19.81
N ASP A 175 20.43 1.41 -19.26
CA ASP A 175 20.81 1.56 -17.85
C ASP A 175 19.66 1.16 -16.92
N LYS A 176 18.44 1.62 -17.20
CA LYS A 176 17.21 1.20 -16.49
C LYS A 176 17.00 -0.33 -16.53
N ARG A 177 17.23 -0.96 -17.69
CA ARG A 177 17.11 -2.42 -17.84
C ARG A 177 18.16 -3.17 -17.01
N HIS A 178 19.37 -2.63 -16.92
CA HIS A 178 20.45 -3.16 -16.10
C HIS A 178 20.11 -3.09 -14.60
N CYS A 179 19.50 -2.00 -14.13
CA CYS A 179 18.99 -1.89 -12.74
C CYS A 179 17.93 -2.95 -12.40
N GLY A 180 17.16 -3.41 -13.40
CA GLY A 180 16.22 -4.51 -13.23
C GLY A 180 15.01 -4.17 -12.37
N PHE A 181 14.40 -3.01 -12.61
CA PHE A 181 13.17 -2.59 -11.95
C PHE A 181 11.93 -3.18 -12.64
N LEU A 182 11.01 -3.72 -11.84
CA LEU A 182 9.70 -4.21 -12.27
C LEU A 182 8.64 -3.67 -11.33
N TYR A 183 7.56 -3.14 -11.89
CA TYR A 183 6.47 -2.55 -11.13
C TYR A 183 5.13 -3.20 -11.50
N LEU A 184 4.41 -3.65 -10.49
CA LEU A 184 3.09 -4.24 -10.59
C LEU A 184 2.05 -3.34 -9.92
N ARG A 185 1.14 -2.81 -10.74
CA ARG A 185 0.04 -1.92 -10.33
C ARG A 185 -1.11 -2.69 -9.63
N PRO A 186 -2.00 -1.99 -8.87
CA PRO A 186 -3.13 -2.62 -8.19
C PRO A 186 -4.12 -3.27 -9.15
N ASN A 187 -4.53 -2.55 -10.20
CA ASN A 187 -5.49 -3.06 -11.17
C ASN A 187 -4.81 -4.02 -12.17
N ARG A 188 -5.09 -5.31 -11.98
CA ARG A 188 -4.55 -6.41 -12.80
C ARG A 188 -5.55 -6.94 -13.82
N THR A 189 -6.80 -6.54 -13.71
CA THR A 189 -7.91 -6.94 -14.59
C THR A 189 -7.75 -6.28 -15.95
N GLY A 190 -7.63 -7.07 -17.03
CA GLY A 190 -7.30 -6.54 -18.37
C GLY A 190 -5.86 -6.05 -18.51
N SER A 191 -4.95 -6.47 -17.61
CA SER A 191 -3.61 -5.88 -17.49
C SER A 191 -2.74 -6.04 -18.74
N ARG A 192 -2.26 -4.89 -19.22
CA ARG A 192 -1.09 -4.79 -20.10
C ARG A 192 0.08 -5.67 -19.64
N ALA A 193 0.25 -5.88 -18.33
CA ALA A 193 1.27 -6.75 -17.75
C ALA A 193 1.26 -8.19 -18.29
N LEU A 194 0.08 -8.72 -18.66
CA LEU A 194 -0.12 -10.08 -19.20
C LEU A 194 -0.29 -10.10 -20.73
N THR A 195 -0.10 -8.96 -21.40
CA THR A 195 -0.02 -8.87 -22.87
C THR A 195 1.42 -9.03 -23.33
N PHE A 196 1.66 -9.07 -24.64
CA PHE A 196 3.01 -9.02 -25.21
C PHE A 196 3.46 -7.59 -25.56
N GLN A 197 2.68 -6.56 -25.18
CA GLN A 197 3.06 -5.17 -25.40
C GLN A 197 4.31 -4.80 -24.61
N ARG A 198 5.02 -3.75 -25.07
CA ARG A 198 6.28 -3.31 -24.48
C ARG A 198 6.17 -3.02 -22.98
N GLY A 199 7.09 -3.58 -22.21
CA GLY A 199 7.17 -3.41 -20.76
C GLY A 199 6.17 -4.24 -19.96
N SER A 200 5.44 -5.14 -20.61
CA SER A 200 4.71 -6.19 -19.92
C SER A 200 5.66 -7.24 -19.33
N LEU A 201 5.12 -8.13 -18.49
CA LEU A 201 5.87 -9.27 -17.95
C LEU A 201 6.21 -10.26 -19.06
N LEU A 202 5.26 -10.54 -19.99
CA LEU A 202 5.53 -11.44 -21.10
C LEU A 202 6.53 -10.85 -22.11
N ASP A 203 6.47 -9.55 -22.42
CA ASP A 203 7.49 -8.90 -23.27
C ASP A 203 8.88 -8.97 -22.61
N THR A 204 8.93 -8.85 -21.28
CA THR A 204 10.17 -9.06 -20.52
C THR A 204 10.69 -10.49 -20.64
N ILE A 205 9.82 -11.49 -20.51
CA ILE A 205 10.17 -12.90 -20.69
C ILE A 205 10.66 -13.16 -22.11
N VAL A 206 9.91 -12.72 -23.14
CA VAL A 206 10.26 -12.91 -24.55
C VAL A 206 11.62 -12.28 -24.87
N ARG A 207 11.92 -11.11 -24.31
CA ARG A 207 13.23 -10.47 -24.49
C ARG A 207 14.35 -11.30 -23.86
N LEU A 208 14.20 -11.72 -22.60
CA LEU A 208 15.20 -12.50 -21.88
C LEU A 208 15.42 -13.88 -22.53
N GLU A 209 14.37 -14.50 -23.04
CA GLU A 209 14.47 -15.74 -23.82
C GLU A 209 15.12 -15.50 -25.19
N ALA A 210 14.81 -14.39 -25.87
CA ALA A 210 15.42 -14.09 -27.16
C ALA A 210 16.94 -13.88 -27.07
N GLU A 211 17.45 -13.37 -25.94
CA GLU A 211 18.88 -13.29 -25.64
C GLU A 211 19.55 -14.68 -25.54
N ARG A 212 18.79 -15.73 -25.19
CA ARG A 212 19.28 -17.11 -25.01
C ARG A 212 19.04 -18.00 -26.23
N ALA A 213 17.85 -17.92 -26.81
CA ALA A 213 17.35 -18.84 -27.85
C ALA A 213 17.33 -18.22 -29.26
N GLY A 214 17.67 -16.94 -29.40
CA GLY A 214 17.62 -16.21 -30.67
C GLY A 214 16.28 -15.51 -30.94
N PRO A 215 16.10 -14.89 -32.12
CA PRO A 215 15.04 -13.92 -32.35
C PRO A 215 13.66 -14.55 -32.54
N LEU A 216 12.91 -14.67 -31.44
CA LEU A 216 11.58 -15.27 -31.39
C LEU A 216 10.56 -14.59 -32.33
N TRP A 217 10.60 -13.26 -32.43
CA TRP A 217 9.64 -12.49 -33.24
C TRP A 217 9.80 -12.71 -34.75
N GLU A 218 11.02 -12.91 -35.23
CA GLU A 218 11.30 -13.11 -36.67
C GLU A 218 10.78 -14.47 -37.11
N LYS A 219 10.96 -15.49 -36.26
CA LYS A 219 10.38 -16.81 -36.49
C LYS A 219 8.85 -16.75 -36.49
N ALA A 220 8.23 -16.09 -35.50
CA ALA A 220 6.78 -15.95 -35.44
C ALA A 220 6.19 -15.22 -36.66
N LEU A 221 6.87 -14.19 -37.18
CA LEU A 221 6.47 -13.50 -38.41
C LEU A 221 6.57 -14.41 -39.64
N THR A 222 7.60 -15.26 -39.69
CA THR A 222 7.79 -16.24 -40.76
C THR A 222 6.72 -17.33 -40.73
N ASP A 223 6.36 -17.81 -39.54
CA ASP A 223 5.31 -18.81 -39.37
C ASP A 223 3.94 -18.22 -39.72
N LEU A 224 3.66 -16.98 -39.29
CA LEU A 224 2.40 -16.30 -39.62
C LEU A 224 2.26 -16.00 -41.12
N ALA A 225 3.37 -15.68 -41.78
CA ALA A 225 3.42 -15.48 -43.22
C ALA A 225 2.95 -16.70 -44.04
N ALA A 226 3.07 -17.90 -43.46
CA ALA A 226 2.67 -19.15 -44.09
C ALA A 226 1.19 -19.50 -43.87
N VAL A 227 0.45 -18.73 -43.06
CA VAL A 227 -0.97 -18.98 -42.80
C VAL A 227 -1.82 -18.50 -43.97
N VAL A 228 -2.58 -19.41 -44.59
CA VAL A 228 -3.47 -19.11 -45.72
C VAL A 228 -4.92 -19.16 -45.27
N ILE A 229 -5.63 -18.03 -45.30
CA ILE A 229 -7.07 -17.94 -44.93
C ILE A 229 -7.99 -18.08 -46.15
N ALA A 230 -7.55 -17.60 -47.32
CA ALA A 230 -8.32 -17.60 -48.56
C ALA A 230 -7.87 -18.73 -49.52
N GLY A 231 -7.63 -19.93 -48.98
CA GLY A 231 -7.32 -21.12 -49.78
C GLY A 231 -8.48 -21.52 -50.70
N GLU A 232 -8.25 -22.42 -51.66
CA GLU A 232 -9.22 -22.75 -52.72
C GLU A 232 -10.61 -23.16 -52.20
N ASP A 233 -10.68 -23.83 -51.04
CA ASP A 233 -11.93 -24.29 -50.42
C ASP A 233 -12.59 -23.28 -49.46
N SER A 234 -12.05 -22.06 -49.35
CA SER A 234 -12.49 -21.05 -48.38
C SER A 234 -13.51 -20.08 -48.99
N GLY A 235 -14.57 -19.76 -48.23
CA GLY A 235 -15.52 -18.70 -48.62
C GLY A 235 -14.85 -17.32 -48.81
N PHE A 236 -13.69 -17.10 -48.20
CA PHE A 236 -12.89 -15.89 -48.40
C PHE A 236 -12.20 -15.84 -49.76
N ALA A 237 -11.96 -16.96 -50.44
CA ALA A 237 -11.36 -16.97 -51.78
C ALA A 237 -12.27 -16.28 -52.82
N LYS A 238 -13.58 -16.50 -52.72
CA LYS A 238 -14.56 -15.79 -53.56
C LYS A 238 -14.52 -14.28 -53.31
N ILE A 239 -14.48 -13.87 -52.04
CA ILE A 239 -14.38 -12.45 -51.66
C ILE A 239 -13.10 -11.84 -52.21
N ARG A 240 -11.96 -12.53 -52.06
CA ARG A 240 -10.66 -12.11 -52.58
C ARG A 240 -10.70 -11.89 -54.10
N GLY A 241 -11.23 -12.85 -54.87
CA GLY A 241 -11.34 -12.74 -56.32
C GLY A 241 -12.23 -11.58 -56.77
N GLU A 242 -13.39 -11.43 -56.14
CA GLU A 242 -14.33 -10.33 -56.39
C GLU A 242 -13.72 -8.95 -56.06
N VAL A 243 -12.92 -8.84 -54.99
CA VAL A 243 -12.19 -7.61 -54.67
C VAL A 243 -11.08 -7.36 -55.68
N ALA A 244 -10.29 -8.37 -56.04
CA ALA A 244 -9.21 -8.26 -57.02
C ALA A 244 -9.71 -7.72 -58.36
N GLU A 245 -10.78 -8.29 -58.90
CA GLU A 245 -11.40 -7.84 -60.17
C GLU A 245 -11.89 -6.39 -60.06
N ARG A 246 -12.44 -5.98 -58.91
CA ARG A 246 -12.89 -4.60 -58.72
C ARG A 246 -11.74 -3.61 -58.63
N VAL A 247 -10.68 -3.96 -57.90
CA VAL A 247 -9.50 -3.10 -57.69
C VAL A 247 -8.72 -2.92 -58.98
N ASP A 248 -8.59 -3.97 -59.79
CA ASP A 248 -7.86 -3.93 -61.08
C ASP A 248 -8.44 -2.88 -62.05
N ARG A 249 -9.74 -2.58 -61.94
CA ARG A 249 -10.39 -1.53 -62.74
C ARG A 249 -9.97 -0.11 -62.36
N PHE A 250 -9.45 0.09 -61.15
CA PHE A 250 -9.06 1.41 -60.64
C PHE A 250 -7.55 1.58 -60.51
N VAL A 251 -6.81 0.48 -60.28
CA VAL A 251 -5.37 0.48 -60.02
C VAL A 251 -4.74 -0.67 -60.78
N SER A 252 -3.65 -0.39 -61.51
CA SER A 252 -2.87 -1.43 -62.17
C SER A 252 -2.23 -2.35 -61.14
N LEU A 253 -2.75 -3.57 -61.03
CA LEU A 253 -2.23 -4.58 -60.11
C LEU A 253 -0.94 -5.22 -60.63
N SER A 254 -0.14 -5.78 -59.71
CA SER A 254 1.12 -6.44 -60.07
C SER A 254 0.87 -7.76 -60.82
N ALA A 255 1.81 -8.17 -61.66
CA ALA A 255 1.76 -9.46 -62.37
C ALA A 255 2.12 -10.68 -61.50
N GLN A 256 2.30 -10.50 -60.18
CA GLN A 256 2.54 -11.61 -59.24
C GLN A 256 1.27 -12.48 -59.11
N PRO A 257 1.42 -13.77 -58.74
CA PRO A 257 0.29 -14.57 -58.32
C PRO A 257 -0.40 -13.91 -57.10
N ASP A 258 -1.73 -13.79 -57.14
CA ASP A 258 -2.56 -13.19 -56.08
C ASP A 258 -2.18 -11.73 -55.71
N PRO A 259 -2.36 -10.75 -56.63
CA PRO A 259 -2.00 -9.34 -56.37
C PRO A 259 -2.86 -8.66 -55.31
N VAL A 260 -3.99 -9.27 -54.94
CA VAL A 260 -4.85 -8.88 -53.83
C VAL A 260 -4.99 -10.09 -52.93
N ASP A 261 -4.64 -9.93 -51.66
CA ASP A 261 -4.65 -11.03 -50.70
C ASP A 261 -5.23 -10.62 -49.34
N LEU A 262 -5.72 -11.62 -48.60
CA LEU A 262 -6.34 -11.47 -47.28
C LEU A 262 -5.42 -12.07 -46.21
N GLN A 263 -4.76 -11.21 -45.44
CA GLN A 263 -3.78 -11.59 -44.42
C GLN A 263 -4.38 -11.48 -43.01
N VAL A 264 -3.94 -12.35 -42.07
CA VAL A 264 -4.44 -12.40 -40.67
C VAL A 264 -3.96 -11.19 -39.86
N SER A 265 -2.93 -10.49 -40.31
CA SER A 265 -2.24 -9.44 -39.55
C SER A 265 -1.41 -8.53 -40.46
N GLU A 266 -0.92 -7.41 -39.92
CA GLU A 266 0.01 -6.50 -40.60
C GLU A 266 1.43 -7.05 -40.78
N ARG A 267 1.73 -8.23 -40.21
CA ARG A 267 3.06 -8.88 -40.27
C ARG A 267 4.20 -7.99 -39.77
N THR A 268 3.90 -7.13 -38.80
CA THR A 268 4.87 -6.35 -38.07
C THR A 268 5.03 -6.88 -36.65
N ARG A 269 6.20 -6.65 -36.04
CA ARG A 269 6.44 -7.05 -34.64
C ARG A 269 5.55 -6.29 -33.66
N GLU A 270 5.18 -5.04 -33.98
CA GLU A 270 4.35 -4.23 -33.10
C GLU A 270 2.90 -4.73 -33.13
N HIS A 271 2.34 -4.95 -34.33
CA HIS A 271 1.02 -5.54 -34.47
C HIS A 271 0.95 -6.93 -33.83
N LEU A 272 1.98 -7.78 -33.98
CA LEU A 272 2.04 -9.07 -33.28
C LEU A 272 2.00 -8.94 -31.75
N ARG A 273 2.70 -7.96 -31.17
CA ARG A 273 2.63 -7.70 -29.72
C ARG A 273 1.23 -7.27 -29.28
N GLU A 274 0.53 -6.53 -30.14
CA GLU A 274 -0.83 -6.06 -29.89
C GLU A 274 -1.88 -7.17 -30.00
N VAL A 275 -1.72 -8.14 -30.91
CA VAL A 275 -2.74 -9.16 -31.18
C VAL A 275 -2.47 -10.53 -30.53
N LEU A 276 -1.22 -10.87 -30.23
CA LEU A 276 -0.88 -12.16 -29.61
C LEU A 276 -1.51 -12.27 -28.21
N ARG A 277 -2.16 -13.40 -27.93
CA ARG A 277 -2.85 -13.66 -26.65
C ARG A 277 -2.51 -15.03 -26.11
N LEU A 278 -2.34 -15.09 -24.79
CA LEU A 278 -2.21 -16.37 -24.07
C LEU A 278 -3.60 -16.95 -23.82
N PHE A 279 -3.79 -18.23 -24.17
CA PHE A 279 -4.99 -19.00 -23.89
C PHE A 279 -4.68 -20.02 -22.80
N ILE A 280 -5.54 -20.11 -21.78
CA ILE A 280 -5.35 -21.00 -20.64
C ILE A 280 -6.62 -21.82 -20.43
N ALA A 281 -6.46 -23.12 -20.30
CA ALA A 281 -7.52 -24.02 -19.88
C ALA A 281 -7.40 -24.26 -18.37
N THR A 282 -8.43 -23.88 -17.61
CA THR A 282 -8.49 -24.10 -16.15
C THR A 282 -9.48 -25.22 -15.85
N GLN A 283 -9.12 -26.15 -14.96
CA GLN A 283 -10.06 -27.17 -14.49
C GLN A 283 -11.31 -26.54 -13.86
N PRO A 284 -12.50 -27.14 -14.04
CA PRO A 284 -12.77 -28.42 -14.72
C PRO A 284 -12.87 -28.31 -16.25
N GLY A 285 -12.67 -27.12 -16.83
CA GLY A 285 -12.72 -26.91 -18.27
C GLY A 285 -11.56 -27.57 -19.02
N THR A 286 -11.83 -28.01 -20.24
CA THR A 286 -10.83 -28.62 -21.14
C THR A 286 -10.40 -27.69 -22.28
N HIS A 287 -11.08 -26.55 -22.45
CA HIS A 287 -10.83 -25.62 -23.54
C HIS A 287 -10.11 -24.37 -23.04
N GLY A 288 -9.10 -23.93 -23.80
CA GLY A 288 -8.39 -22.69 -23.50
C GLY A 288 -9.26 -21.48 -23.79
N VAL A 289 -9.30 -20.52 -22.88
CA VAL A 289 -9.88 -19.20 -23.13
C VAL A 289 -8.80 -18.14 -23.04
N PRO A 290 -8.93 -17.01 -23.76
CA PRO A 290 -8.03 -15.88 -23.61
C PRO A 290 -7.90 -15.47 -22.14
N PHE A 291 -6.69 -15.14 -21.69
CA PHE A 291 -6.44 -14.84 -20.27
C PHE A 291 -7.38 -13.78 -19.70
N ASN A 292 -7.73 -12.74 -20.47
CA ASN A 292 -8.62 -11.66 -20.05
C ASN A 292 -10.09 -12.09 -19.81
N ARG A 293 -10.46 -13.34 -20.13
CA ARG A 293 -11.75 -13.95 -19.81
C ARG A 293 -11.71 -14.79 -18.53
N LEU A 294 -10.54 -14.95 -17.91
CA LEU A 294 -10.37 -15.68 -16.65
C LEU A 294 -10.77 -14.82 -15.45
N SER A 295 -11.07 -15.50 -14.33
CA SER A 295 -11.31 -14.81 -13.06
C SER A 295 -10.09 -14.00 -12.61
N THR A 296 -10.31 -12.89 -11.92
CA THR A 296 -9.24 -12.03 -11.40
C THR A 296 -8.28 -12.79 -10.47
N GLY A 297 -8.79 -13.75 -9.70
CA GLY A 297 -7.95 -14.63 -8.88
C GLY A 297 -6.98 -15.48 -9.72
N THR A 298 -7.45 -16.07 -10.82
CA THR A 298 -6.60 -16.80 -11.77
C THR A 298 -5.58 -15.90 -12.45
N LEU A 299 -6.00 -14.69 -12.86
CA LEU A 299 -5.10 -13.70 -13.46
C LEU A 299 -3.94 -13.33 -12.51
N ASN A 300 -4.24 -13.15 -11.22
CA ASN A 300 -3.23 -12.78 -10.23
C ASN A 300 -2.27 -13.95 -9.92
N LEU A 301 -2.75 -15.19 -9.96
CA LEU A 301 -1.88 -16.37 -9.89
C LEU A 301 -1.01 -16.52 -11.14
N LEU A 302 -1.50 -16.13 -12.32
CA LEU A 302 -0.68 -16.11 -13.54
C LEU A 302 0.43 -15.07 -13.44
N VAL A 303 0.12 -13.85 -12.97
CA VAL A 303 1.13 -12.82 -12.72
C VAL A 303 2.23 -13.36 -11.82
N PHE A 304 1.84 -14.07 -10.75
CA PHE A 304 2.80 -14.74 -9.88
C PHE A 304 3.71 -15.72 -10.61
N ALA A 305 3.15 -16.61 -11.44
CA ALA A 305 3.93 -17.58 -12.21
C ALA A 305 4.91 -16.90 -13.19
N LEU A 306 4.50 -15.81 -13.84
CA LEU A 306 5.38 -15.05 -14.74
C LEU A 306 6.51 -14.35 -13.99
N LEU A 307 6.24 -13.83 -12.79
CA LEU A 307 7.27 -13.25 -11.94
C LEU A 307 8.31 -14.29 -11.52
N THR A 308 7.87 -15.52 -11.21
CA THR A 308 8.78 -16.63 -10.93
C THR A 308 9.69 -16.93 -12.12
N TYR A 309 9.11 -16.99 -13.32
CA TYR A 309 9.90 -17.23 -14.52
C TYR A 309 10.92 -16.10 -14.79
N ILE A 310 10.53 -14.83 -14.60
CA ILE A 310 11.47 -13.71 -14.76
C ILE A 310 12.62 -13.78 -13.76
N ALA A 311 12.34 -14.13 -12.50
CA ALA A 311 13.38 -14.31 -11.49
C ALA A 311 14.38 -15.42 -11.89
N GLU A 312 13.89 -16.55 -12.41
CA GLU A 312 14.73 -17.64 -12.93
C GLU A 312 15.58 -17.22 -14.14
N LEU A 313 15.01 -16.40 -15.04
CA LEU A 313 15.72 -15.92 -16.23
C LEU A 313 16.78 -14.85 -15.93
N LYS A 314 16.52 -13.93 -15.01
CA LYS A 314 17.51 -12.91 -14.61
C LYS A 314 18.51 -13.41 -13.57
N GLY A 315 18.21 -14.52 -12.90
CA GLY A 315 18.93 -15.00 -11.72
C GLY A 315 18.32 -14.46 -10.43
N ASP A 316 18.24 -15.31 -9.41
CA ASP A 316 17.69 -14.95 -8.10
C ASP A 316 18.39 -13.71 -7.52
N HIS A 317 17.64 -12.88 -6.81
CA HIS A 317 18.09 -11.67 -6.13
C HIS A 317 18.61 -10.53 -7.03
N SER A 318 18.30 -10.54 -8.32
CA SER A 318 18.74 -9.50 -9.27
C SER A 318 17.70 -8.40 -9.57
N VAL A 319 16.45 -8.59 -9.15
CA VAL A 319 15.31 -7.73 -9.51
C VAL A 319 14.89 -6.83 -8.35
N ILE A 320 14.68 -5.55 -8.63
CA ILE A 320 14.00 -4.60 -7.75
C ILE A 320 12.51 -4.64 -8.10
N PHE A 321 11.69 -5.14 -7.18
CA PHE A 321 10.27 -5.38 -7.44
C PHE A 321 9.39 -4.45 -6.61
N ALA A 322 8.70 -3.53 -7.28
CA ALA A 322 7.66 -2.71 -6.67
C ALA A 322 6.28 -3.34 -6.94
N MET A 323 5.46 -3.49 -5.90
CA MET A 323 4.14 -4.11 -6.04
C MET A 323 3.13 -3.39 -5.16
N GLU A 324 2.10 -2.85 -5.81
CA GLU A 324 0.98 -2.27 -5.09
C GLU A 324 -0.12 -3.29 -4.87
N GLU A 325 -0.65 -3.27 -3.64
CA GLU A 325 -1.80 -4.05 -3.17
C GLU A 325 -1.79 -5.51 -3.68
N PRO A 326 -0.76 -6.32 -3.32
CA PRO A 326 -0.69 -7.74 -3.68
C PRO A 326 -1.95 -8.53 -3.40
N GLU A 327 -2.69 -8.13 -2.37
CA GLU A 327 -3.88 -8.77 -1.83
C GLU A 327 -5.11 -8.74 -2.73
N ILE A 328 -5.20 -7.81 -3.69
CA ILE A 328 -6.40 -7.64 -4.51
C ILE A 328 -6.78 -8.97 -5.17
N ALA A 329 -8.03 -9.38 -5.00
CA ALA A 329 -8.60 -10.61 -5.56
C ALA A 329 -7.80 -11.90 -5.25
N LEU A 330 -6.98 -11.91 -4.19
CA LEU A 330 -6.26 -13.09 -3.71
C LEU A 330 -6.78 -13.53 -2.34
N PRO A 331 -7.03 -14.84 -2.12
CA PRO A 331 -7.37 -15.34 -0.80
C PRO A 331 -6.16 -15.28 0.16
N PRO A 332 -6.38 -15.23 1.50
CA PRO A 332 -5.31 -14.98 2.48
C PRO A 332 -4.07 -15.89 2.38
N HIS A 333 -4.25 -17.17 2.03
CA HIS A 333 -3.13 -18.11 1.85
C HIS A 333 -2.31 -17.81 0.59
N ALA A 334 -2.93 -17.32 -0.48
CA ALA A 334 -2.23 -16.92 -1.70
C ALA A 334 -1.44 -15.62 -1.50
N GLN A 335 -2.02 -14.65 -0.77
CA GLN A 335 -1.33 -13.40 -0.40
C GLN A 335 -0.01 -13.70 0.33
N ARG A 336 -0.08 -14.53 1.37
CA ARG A 336 1.10 -14.96 2.14
C ARG A 336 2.15 -15.63 1.28
N ARG A 337 1.75 -16.55 0.39
CA ARG A 337 2.66 -17.26 -0.51
C ARG A 337 3.35 -16.34 -1.53
N LEU A 338 2.61 -15.39 -2.08
CA LEU A 338 3.11 -14.39 -3.01
C LEU A 338 4.19 -13.53 -2.34
N VAL A 339 3.90 -13.01 -1.15
CA VAL A 339 4.84 -12.17 -0.39
C VAL A 339 6.09 -12.96 0.03
N ASP A 340 5.92 -14.18 0.54
CA ASP A 340 7.04 -15.06 0.90
C ASP A 340 7.96 -15.29 -0.30
N PHE A 341 7.40 -15.59 -1.47
CA PHE A 341 8.18 -15.78 -2.69
C PHE A 341 8.93 -14.51 -3.10
N VAL A 342 8.25 -13.36 -3.11
CA VAL A 342 8.85 -12.08 -3.51
C VAL A 342 10.01 -11.72 -2.59
N ILE A 343 9.85 -11.89 -1.27
CA ILE A 343 10.91 -11.66 -0.29
C ILE A 343 12.07 -12.65 -0.49
N GLN A 344 11.78 -13.92 -0.80
CA GLN A 344 12.81 -14.96 -0.93
C GLN A 344 13.58 -14.95 -2.24
N ARG A 345 13.00 -14.44 -3.34
CA ARG A 345 13.58 -14.58 -4.69
C ARG A 345 13.97 -13.26 -5.35
N MET A 346 13.33 -12.15 -4.97
CA MET A 346 13.69 -10.84 -5.52
C MET A 346 14.90 -10.24 -4.79
N GLY A 347 15.62 -9.35 -5.46
CA GLY A 347 16.76 -8.64 -4.85
C GLY A 347 16.28 -7.59 -3.86
N GLN A 348 15.15 -6.97 -4.18
CA GLN A 348 14.43 -6.05 -3.32
C GLN A 348 12.93 -6.15 -3.58
N ALA A 349 12.13 -6.02 -2.53
CA ALA A 349 10.68 -5.89 -2.64
C ALA A 349 10.24 -4.57 -2.01
N ILE A 350 9.45 -3.78 -2.71
CA ILE A 350 8.83 -2.54 -2.22
C ILE A 350 7.33 -2.74 -2.39
N VAL A 351 6.63 -2.98 -1.29
CA VAL A 351 5.23 -3.43 -1.31
C VAL A 351 4.35 -2.37 -0.65
N THR A 352 3.19 -2.06 -1.22
CA THR A 352 2.12 -1.32 -0.51
C THR A 352 1.01 -2.29 -0.17
N SER A 353 0.38 -2.15 1.00
CA SER A 353 -0.70 -3.07 1.40
C SER A 353 -1.61 -2.46 2.47
N HIS A 354 -2.88 -2.83 2.39
CA HIS A 354 -3.92 -2.67 3.39
C HIS A 354 -4.37 -4.02 3.98
N SER A 355 -3.79 -5.15 3.55
CA SER A 355 -4.09 -6.48 4.09
C SER A 355 -3.21 -6.85 5.30
N PRO A 356 -3.80 -7.18 6.46
CA PRO A 356 -3.04 -7.70 7.60
C PRO A 356 -2.21 -8.96 7.28
N TYR A 357 -2.66 -9.79 6.33
CA TYR A 357 -1.98 -11.02 5.90
C TYR A 357 -0.69 -10.78 5.11
N VAL A 358 -0.55 -9.60 4.50
CA VAL A 358 0.67 -9.17 3.83
C VAL A 358 1.60 -8.52 4.83
N ILE A 359 1.07 -7.65 5.69
CA ILE A 359 1.84 -6.90 6.70
C ILE A 359 2.53 -7.85 7.69
N GLU A 360 1.85 -8.92 8.15
CA GLU A 360 2.39 -9.91 9.09
C GLU A 360 3.66 -10.65 8.59
N LYS A 361 3.95 -10.56 7.29
CA LYS A 361 5.13 -11.17 6.66
C LYS A 361 6.40 -10.33 6.77
N PHE A 362 6.27 -9.06 7.14
CA PHE A 362 7.40 -8.15 7.30
C PHE A 362 7.82 -8.07 8.77
N ASP A 363 9.13 -7.92 8.99
CA ASP A 363 9.65 -7.56 10.31
C ASP A 363 9.45 -6.06 10.56
N PRO A 364 9.35 -5.59 11.82
CA PRO A 364 8.99 -4.20 12.13
C PRO A 364 9.88 -3.16 11.44
N GLY A 365 11.20 -3.35 11.45
CA GLY A 365 12.15 -2.44 10.81
C GLY A 365 12.06 -2.37 9.27
N ASN A 366 11.26 -3.25 8.65
CA ASN A 366 10.96 -3.27 7.23
C ASN A 366 9.58 -2.68 6.92
N ILE A 367 8.77 -2.39 7.93
CA ILE A 367 7.48 -1.70 7.79
C ILE A 367 7.77 -0.20 7.89
N VAL A 368 7.58 0.52 6.79
CA VAL A 368 7.82 1.96 6.68
C VAL A 368 6.48 2.67 6.70
N VAL A 369 6.23 3.41 7.79
CA VAL A 369 5.04 4.24 7.95
C VAL A 369 5.26 5.56 7.23
N LEU A 370 4.36 5.88 6.32
CA LEU A 370 4.34 7.16 5.62
C LEU A 370 3.42 8.14 6.34
N GLY A 371 3.89 9.36 6.53
CA GLY A 371 3.12 10.51 7.01
C GLY A 371 3.20 11.66 6.02
N ARG A 372 2.18 12.52 6.02
CA ARG A 372 2.17 13.76 5.25
C ARG A 372 1.44 14.83 6.04
N ASN A 373 2.06 16.00 6.19
CA ASN A 373 1.44 17.15 6.85
C ASN A 373 0.59 17.98 5.86
N GLU A 374 -0.02 19.04 6.37
CA GLU A 374 -0.89 19.95 5.60
C GLU A 374 -0.14 20.74 4.52
N THR A 375 1.18 20.94 4.66
CA THR A 375 2.03 21.61 3.66
C THR A 375 2.54 20.67 2.58
N GLY A 376 2.12 19.39 2.61
CA GLY A 376 2.47 18.38 1.63
C GLY A 376 3.86 17.75 1.86
N GLU A 377 4.50 17.99 3.00
CA GLU A 377 5.79 17.38 3.33
C GLU A 377 5.60 15.90 3.67
N LEU A 378 6.25 15.02 2.91
CA LEU A 378 6.23 13.57 3.12
C LEU A 378 7.33 13.16 4.10
N SER A 379 6.93 12.49 5.18
CA SER A 379 7.83 11.83 6.11
C SER A 379 7.72 10.31 6.03
N SER A 380 8.81 9.64 6.38
CA SER A 380 8.84 8.18 6.50
C SER A 380 9.58 7.76 7.76
N SER A 381 9.08 6.74 8.44
CA SER A 381 9.75 6.15 9.60
C SER A 381 9.54 4.63 9.62
N PRO A 382 10.58 3.83 9.90
CA PRO A 382 10.41 2.41 10.12
C PRO A 382 9.72 2.16 11.48
N VAL A 383 9.04 1.03 11.61
CA VAL A 383 8.51 0.62 12.92
C VAL A 383 9.66 0.19 13.82
N VAL A 384 9.89 0.96 14.88
CA VAL A 384 10.92 0.68 15.89
C VAL A 384 10.26 0.10 17.14
N LEU A 385 10.64 -1.13 17.48
CA LEU A 385 10.27 -1.73 18.76
C LEU A 385 11.16 -1.18 19.87
N PRO A 386 10.62 -0.83 21.06
CA PRO A 386 11.41 -0.47 22.23
C PRO A 386 12.42 -1.57 22.59
N THR A 387 13.58 -1.18 23.12
CA THR A 387 14.69 -2.11 23.41
C THR A 387 14.33 -3.19 24.43
N ASP A 388 13.42 -2.88 25.36
CA ASP A 388 12.90 -3.82 26.35
C ASP A 388 11.66 -4.59 25.87
N PHE A 389 11.16 -4.29 24.67
CA PHE A 389 10.06 -5.00 24.04
C PHE A 389 10.55 -6.28 23.38
N LYS A 390 10.18 -7.43 23.95
CA LYS A 390 10.60 -8.75 23.46
C LYS A 390 10.06 -9.00 22.05
N ALA A 391 10.95 -9.23 21.08
CA ALA A 391 10.58 -9.60 19.70
C ALA A 391 9.64 -10.82 19.59
N LYS A 392 9.65 -11.72 20.59
CA LYS A 392 8.69 -12.83 20.66
C LYS A 392 7.23 -12.32 20.75
N ARG A 393 6.96 -11.27 21.52
CA ARG A 393 5.61 -10.70 21.68
C ARG A 393 5.07 -10.13 20.37
N TYR A 394 5.93 -9.49 19.58
CA TYR A 394 5.59 -9.10 18.21
C TYR A 394 5.23 -10.32 17.36
N ARG A 395 6.07 -11.36 17.38
CA ARG A 395 5.85 -12.59 16.59
C ARG A 395 4.57 -13.33 16.96
N ASP A 396 4.26 -13.43 18.24
CA ASP A 396 3.07 -14.12 18.74
C ASP A 396 1.78 -13.35 18.37
N ASN A 397 1.86 -12.03 18.12
CA ASN A 397 0.73 -11.15 17.85
C ASN A 397 0.80 -10.43 16.49
N ARG A 398 1.53 -10.98 15.50
CA ARG A 398 1.79 -10.30 14.21
C ARG A 398 0.53 -9.80 13.51
N ARG A 399 -0.55 -10.57 13.56
CA ARG A 399 -1.80 -10.22 12.88
C ARG A 399 -2.53 -9.06 13.54
N GLN A 400 -2.64 -9.06 14.88
CA GLN A 400 -3.18 -7.92 15.63
C GLN A 400 -2.31 -6.68 15.43
N PHE A 401 -0.98 -6.86 15.41
CA PHE A 401 -0.05 -5.75 15.17
C PHE A 401 -0.21 -5.17 13.77
N ALA A 402 -0.37 -6.02 12.76
CA ALA A 402 -0.63 -5.62 11.39
C ALA A 402 -1.91 -4.78 11.26
N GLU A 403 -2.96 -5.15 11.97
CA GLU A 403 -4.20 -4.37 12.04
C GLU A 403 -3.99 -3.03 12.75
N ALA A 404 -3.32 -3.03 13.90
CA ALA A 404 -2.98 -1.82 14.65
C ALA A 404 -2.11 -0.83 13.85
N VAL A 405 -1.22 -1.33 12.97
CA VAL A 405 -0.44 -0.50 12.03
C VAL A 405 -1.34 0.23 11.04
N LEU A 406 -2.46 -0.37 10.62
CA LEU A 406 -3.42 0.22 9.69
C LEU A 406 -4.45 1.14 10.38
N ALA A 407 -4.70 0.91 11.67
CA ALA A 407 -5.69 1.64 12.45
C ALA A 407 -5.36 3.14 12.56
N ARG A 408 -6.39 3.97 12.69
CA ARG A 408 -6.24 5.40 13.01
C ARG A 408 -5.84 5.61 14.46
N ALA A 409 -6.37 4.79 15.38
CA ALA A 409 -5.98 4.73 16.78
C ALA A 409 -6.06 3.28 17.30
N VAL A 410 -5.43 3.01 18.43
CA VAL A 410 -5.38 1.66 19.02
C VAL A 410 -5.93 1.68 20.43
N LEU A 411 -6.89 0.80 20.72
CA LEU A 411 -7.41 0.54 22.06
C LEU A 411 -6.80 -0.76 22.59
N VAL A 412 -5.85 -0.65 23.50
CA VAL A 412 -5.19 -1.79 24.15
C VAL A 412 -6.04 -2.24 25.34
N VAL A 413 -6.50 -3.48 25.29
CA VAL A 413 -7.28 -4.13 26.35
C VAL A 413 -6.49 -5.26 26.98
N GLU A 414 -6.91 -5.70 28.17
CA GLU A 414 -6.23 -6.75 28.91
C GLU A 414 -6.23 -8.11 28.21
N GLY A 415 -7.40 -8.55 27.76
CA GLY A 415 -7.63 -9.92 27.30
C GLY A 415 -8.71 -10.04 26.24
N ALA A 416 -8.89 -11.27 25.76
CA ALA A 416 -9.94 -11.61 24.80
C ALA A 416 -11.37 -11.30 25.30
N THR A 417 -11.61 -11.35 26.61
CA THR A 417 -12.96 -11.07 27.14
C THR A 417 -13.34 -9.61 26.93
N GLU A 418 -12.42 -8.69 27.21
CA GLU A 418 -12.57 -7.26 26.96
C GLU A 418 -12.59 -6.96 25.47
N ALA A 419 -11.76 -7.66 24.69
CA ALA A 419 -11.72 -7.50 23.23
C ALA A 419 -13.06 -7.84 22.56
N ASP A 420 -13.75 -8.88 23.04
CA ASP A 420 -15.10 -9.23 22.58
C ASP A 420 -16.19 -8.29 23.14
N LEU A 421 -15.97 -7.77 24.36
CA LEU A 421 -16.93 -6.92 25.05
C LEU A 421 -17.01 -5.52 24.46
N VAL A 422 -15.88 -4.95 24.05
CA VAL A 422 -15.80 -3.58 23.52
C VAL A 422 -16.71 -3.38 22.29
N PRO A 423 -16.67 -4.22 21.24
CA PRO A 423 -17.60 -4.12 20.12
C PRO A 423 -19.06 -4.24 20.56
N ALA A 424 -19.38 -5.16 21.47
CA ALA A 424 -20.76 -5.31 21.95
C ALA A 424 -21.28 -4.06 22.67
N VAL A 425 -20.45 -3.39 23.48
CA VAL A 425 -20.82 -2.11 24.12
C VAL A 425 -20.98 -1.02 23.06
N ALA A 426 -20.09 -0.97 22.08
CA ALA A 426 -20.13 0.00 21.00
C ALA A 426 -21.39 -0.15 20.12
N ASP A 427 -21.80 -1.38 19.80
CA ASP A 427 -23.02 -1.68 19.04
C ASP A 427 -24.27 -1.13 19.75
N VAL A 428 -24.38 -1.32 21.08
CA VAL A 428 -25.52 -0.79 21.85
C VAL A 428 -25.48 0.73 21.93
N LEU A 429 -24.30 1.35 22.04
CA LEU A 429 -24.16 2.81 22.02
C LEU A 429 -24.57 3.41 20.67
N GLU A 430 -24.19 2.78 19.55
CA GLU A 430 -24.55 3.24 18.20
C GLU A 430 -26.07 3.13 17.93
N GLN A 431 -26.72 2.11 18.52
CA GLN A 431 -28.16 1.90 18.38
C GLN A 431 -29.00 2.84 19.26
N ASP A 432 -28.42 3.46 20.29
CA ASP A 432 -29.13 4.37 21.19
C ASP A 432 -29.31 5.76 20.53
N PRO A 433 -30.53 6.15 20.12
CA PRO A 433 -30.76 7.43 19.43
C PRO A 433 -30.54 8.65 20.33
N ALA A 434 -30.42 8.47 21.66
CA ALA A 434 -30.12 9.55 22.59
C ALA A 434 -28.62 9.89 22.66
N VAL A 435 -27.76 9.07 22.05
CA VAL A 435 -26.31 9.22 22.09
C VAL A 435 -25.79 9.48 20.69
N ASP A 436 -25.20 10.65 20.49
CA ASP A 436 -24.38 10.90 19.31
C ASP A 436 -23.03 10.20 19.51
N TYR A 437 -22.86 9.02 18.90
CA TYR A 437 -21.69 8.15 19.04
C TYR A 437 -21.25 7.61 17.67
N LEU A 438 -19.94 7.61 17.40
CA LEU A 438 -19.35 6.96 16.23
C LEU A 438 -18.71 5.63 16.64
N HIS A 439 -19.16 4.54 16.03
CA HIS A 439 -18.64 3.19 16.31
C HIS A 439 -17.11 3.11 16.09
N PRO A 440 -16.34 2.38 16.93
CA PRO A 440 -14.87 2.28 16.83
C PRO A 440 -14.39 1.84 15.44
N ASP A 441 -15.06 0.87 14.81
CA ASP A 441 -14.70 0.41 13.46
C ASP A 441 -14.85 1.52 12.40
N LEU A 442 -15.87 2.38 12.52
CA LEU A 442 -16.07 3.53 11.63
C LEU A 442 -15.05 4.64 11.92
N ALA A 443 -14.70 4.83 13.19
CA ALA A 443 -13.66 5.75 13.62
C ALA A 443 -12.24 5.27 13.25
N GLY A 444 -12.09 3.99 12.84
CA GLY A 444 -10.82 3.36 12.52
C GLY A 444 -10.00 3.00 13.76
N VAL A 445 -10.65 2.63 14.86
CA VAL A 445 -10.02 2.21 16.12
C VAL A 445 -9.93 0.69 16.16
N THR A 446 -8.71 0.14 16.24
CA THR A 446 -8.52 -1.30 16.43
C THR A 446 -8.42 -1.64 17.91
N VAL A 447 -9.13 -2.68 18.34
CA VAL A 447 -8.99 -3.26 19.67
C VAL A 447 -7.83 -4.26 19.67
N PHE A 448 -6.89 -4.11 20.61
CA PHE A 448 -5.67 -4.91 20.70
C PHE A 448 -5.64 -5.66 22.03
N ASP A 449 -5.67 -6.99 21.98
CA ASP A 449 -5.56 -7.87 23.15
C ASP A 449 -4.09 -7.98 23.59
N ALA A 450 -3.77 -7.42 24.76
CA ALA A 450 -2.43 -7.43 25.34
C ALA A 450 -2.03 -8.77 25.98
N GLN A 451 -2.96 -9.70 26.14
CA GLN A 451 -2.77 -11.01 26.78
C GLN A 451 -2.25 -10.89 28.23
N GLY A 452 -2.81 -9.94 28.97
CA GLY A 452 -2.59 -9.74 30.41
C GLY A 452 -2.48 -8.27 30.81
N ASP A 453 -2.88 -7.99 32.05
CA ASP A 453 -2.87 -6.68 32.70
C ASP A 453 -1.49 -6.00 32.65
N ALA A 454 -0.44 -6.71 33.08
CA ALA A 454 0.93 -6.23 33.09
C ALA A 454 1.53 -6.05 31.68
N SER A 455 0.82 -6.53 30.64
CA SER A 455 1.23 -6.34 29.24
C SER A 455 0.62 -5.09 28.62
N VAL A 456 -0.51 -4.58 29.11
CA VAL A 456 -1.18 -3.40 28.52
C VAL A 456 -0.24 -2.19 28.42
N PRO A 457 0.48 -1.76 29.49
CA PRO A 457 1.37 -0.61 29.40
C PRO A 457 2.58 -0.82 28.46
N LEU A 458 2.93 -2.07 28.15
CA LEU A 458 4.09 -2.39 27.32
C LEU A 458 3.87 -2.07 25.84
N PHE A 459 2.62 -1.93 25.39
CA PHE A 459 2.28 -1.64 24.00
C PHE A 459 2.13 -0.14 23.69
N ALA A 460 1.89 0.70 24.70
CA ALA A 460 1.72 2.14 24.49
C ALA A 460 2.91 2.82 23.79
N PRO A 461 4.18 2.60 24.20
CA PRO A 461 5.31 3.22 23.52
C PRO A 461 5.46 2.75 22.07
N VAL A 462 5.04 1.52 21.78
CA VAL A 462 5.13 0.92 20.44
C VAL A 462 4.15 1.60 19.49
N PHE A 463 2.89 1.78 19.88
CA PHE A 463 1.90 2.42 19.01
C PHE A 463 2.04 3.93 18.97
N LYS A 464 2.53 4.57 20.04
CA LYS A 464 2.88 5.99 20.04
C LYS A 464 4.02 6.30 19.07
N SER A 465 5.02 5.42 18.94
CA SER A 465 6.11 5.60 17.97
C SER A 465 5.63 5.51 16.51
N LEU A 466 4.46 4.90 16.26
CA LEU A 466 3.77 4.94 14.96
C LEU A 466 3.02 6.26 14.70
N GLY A 467 3.06 7.21 15.63
CA GLY A 467 2.32 8.47 15.56
C GLY A 467 0.81 8.32 15.77
N LYS A 468 0.36 7.24 16.42
CA LYS A 468 -1.06 6.95 16.62
C LYS A 468 -1.50 7.33 18.05
N PRO A 469 -2.71 7.86 18.23
CA PRO A 469 -3.36 7.89 19.54
C PRO A 469 -3.52 6.47 20.08
N VAL A 470 -3.21 6.29 21.37
CA VAL A 470 -3.27 4.99 22.04
C VAL A 470 -4.14 5.12 23.27
N TYR A 471 -5.12 4.23 23.40
CA TYR A 471 -6.02 4.15 24.54
C TYR A 471 -5.75 2.84 25.29
N GLY A 472 -5.80 2.87 26.62
CA GLY A 472 -5.54 1.70 27.45
C GLY A 472 -6.62 1.53 28.52
N ILE A 473 -7.16 0.33 28.62
CA ILE A 473 -8.11 -0.02 29.68
C ILE A 473 -7.84 -1.45 30.19
N HIS A 474 -7.79 -1.62 31.50
CA HIS A 474 -7.68 -2.94 32.14
C HIS A 474 -8.22 -2.91 33.58
N ASP A 475 -8.36 -4.09 34.18
CA ASP A 475 -8.82 -4.25 35.56
C ASP A 475 -7.73 -3.90 36.60
N THR A 476 -8.07 -3.91 37.89
CA THR A 476 -7.05 -3.65 38.92
C THR A 476 -6.09 -4.85 39.01
N PRO A 477 -4.79 -4.67 38.72
CA PRO A 477 -3.85 -5.78 38.61
C PRO A 477 -3.62 -6.44 39.97
N VAL A 478 -3.55 -7.78 39.98
CA VAL A 478 -3.34 -8.56 41.22
C VAL A 478 -2.00 -8.23 41.87
N ARG A 479 -1.00 -7.86 41.06
CA ARG A 479 0.31 -7.40 41.52
C ARG A 479 0.55 -5.99 40.98
N PRO A 480 1.01 -5.05 41.82
CA PRO A 480 1.34 -3.72 41.34
C PRO A 480 2.44 -3.78 40.28
N PHE A 481 2.38 -2.87 39.32
CA PHE A 481 3.38 -2.78 38.27
C PHE A 481 4.75 -2.37 38.84
N SER A 482 5.82 -2.75 38.14
CA SER A 482 7.12 -2.16 38.43
C SER A 482 7.11 -0.69 38.00
N PRO A 483 7.93 0.18 38.63
CA PRO A 483 8.02 1.59 38.26
C PRO A 483 8.32 1.82 36.77
N GLU A 484 9.10 0.93 36.17
CA GLU A 484 9.43 0.96 34.74
C GLU A 484 8.22 0.71 33.82
N VAL A 485 7.30 -0.18 34.23
CA VAL A 485 6.08 -0.48 33.46
C VAL A 485 5.05 0.62 33.67
N GLU A 486 4.93 1.12 34.89
CA GLU A 486 4.03 2.22 35.24
C GLU A 486 4.39 3.51 34.49
N ALA A 487 5.68 3.81 34.31
CA ALA A 487 6.12 4.97 33.54
C ALA A 487 5.62 4.96 32.08
N LYS A 488 5.41 3.77 31.48
CA LYS A 488 4.93 3.64 30.09
C LYS A 488 3.46 4.00 29.92
N THR A 489 2.69 4.04 30.99
CA THR A 489 1.28 4.45 30.94
C THR A 489 1.12 5.91 30.49
N ALA A 490 2.16 6.74 30.65
CA ALA A 490 2.20 8.11 30.16
C ALA A 490 2.20 8.23 28.63
N ASP A 491 2.45 7.13 27.91
CA ASP A 491 2.39 7.10 26.45
C ASP A 491 0.97 6.89 25.90
N PHE A 492 -0.01 6.55 26.75
CA PHE A 492 -1.41 6.54 26.35
C PHE A 492 -1.98 7.96 26.25
N THR A 493 -2.80 8.19 25.23
CA THR A 493 -3.68 9.35 25.12
C THR A 493 -4.70 9.37 26.25
N ARG A 494 -5.32 8.21 26.54
CA ARG A 494 -6.09 7.99 27.77
C ARG A 494 -5.82 6.60 28.31
N TYR A 495 -5.72 6.52 29.63
CA TYR A 495 -5.45 5.28 30.34
C TYR A 495 -6.38 5.18 31.54
N THR A 496 -7.11 4.08 31.66
CA THR A 496 -8.07 3.86 32.74
C THR A 496 -7.85 2.50 33.38
N VAL A 497 -7.69 2.50 34.71
CA VAL A 497 -7.70 1.28 35.52
C VAL A 497 -9.08 1.16 36.15
N ILE A 498 -9.77 0.07 35.84
CA ILE A 498 -11.11 -0.20 36.35
C ILE A 498 -11.00 -0.66 37.82
N ALA A 499 -11.83 -0.11 38.70
CA ALA A 499 -11.85 -0.42 40.14
C ALA A 499 -12.50 -1.78 40.48
N HIS A 500 -12.30 -2.78 39.64
CA HIS A 500 -12.76 -4.16 39.81
C HIS A 500 -11.58 -5.11 39.56
N ASN A 501 -11.60 -6.27 40.23
CA ASN A 501 -10.54 -7.30 40.08
C ASN A 501 -10.78 -8.23 38.88
N GLY A 502 -11.74 -7.90 38.03
CA GLY A 502 -12.15 -8.72 36.91
C GLY A 502 -13.41 -8.19 36.24
N ILE A 503 -13.53 -8.46 34.95
CA ILE A 503 -14.62 -7.97 34.10
C ILE A 503 -15.98 -8.55 34.52
N GLU A 504 -16.03 -9.76 35.06
CA GLU A 504 -17.28 -10.35 35.54
C GLU A 504 -17.83 -9.58 36.75
N ASP A 505 -16.95 -9.07 37.59
CA ASP A 505 -17.29 -8.26 38.77
C ASP A 505 -17.78 -6.87 38.32
N LEU A 506 -17.17 -6.30 37.28
CA LEU A 506 -17.62 -5.06 36.67
C LEU A 506 -19.03 -5.21 36.11
N LEU A 507 -19.23 -6.17 35.20
CA LEU A 507 -20.51 -6.37 34.50
C LEU A 507 -21.64 -6.63 35.48
N THR A 508 -21.44 -7.49 36.46
CA THR A 508 -22.49 -7.82 37.44
C THR A 508 -22.76 -6.72 38.45
N SER A 509 -21.84 -5.76 38.61
CA SER A 509 -21.99 -4.58 39.45
C SER A 509 -22.69 -3.43 38.70
N GLU A 510 -22.22 -3.10 37.51
CA GLU A 510 -22.66 -1.92 36.74
C GLU A 510 -23.91 -2.18 35.90
N ILE A 511 -24.13 -3.39 35.40
CA ILE A 511 -25.32 -3.71 34.59
C ILE A 511 -26.53 -3.95 35.50
N PRO A 512 -27.73 -3.37 35.21
CA PRO A 512 -28.92 -3.57 36.01
C PRO A 512 -29.36 -5.04 36.17
N PRO A 513 -29.92 -5.45 37.34
CA PRO A 513 -30.40 -6.83 37.54
C PRO A 513 -31.47 -7.26 36.54
N THR A 514 -32.26 -6.32 36.04
CA THR A 514 -33.28 -6.55 35.00
C THR A 514 -32.67 -7.11 33.71
N VAL A 515 -31.56 -6.53 33.26
CA VAL A 515 -30.80 -7.01 32.09
C VAL A 515 -30.17 -8.36 32.40
N GLN A 516 -29.60 -8.53 33.60
CA GLN A 516 -29.00 -9.80 34.01
C GLN A 516 -30.02 -10.95 34.04
N ARG A 517 -31.29 -10.69 34.40
CA ARG A 517 -32.38 -11.69 34.29
C ARG A 517 -32.67 -12.06 32.84
N ARG A 518 -32.74 -11.09 31.92
CA ARG A 518 -32.92 -11.35 30.48
C ARG A 518 -31.80 -12.24 29.95
N PHE A 519 -30.56 -11.88 30.25
CA PHE A 519 -29.38 -12.65 29.90
C PHE A 519 -29.42 -14.08 30.46
N LEU A 520 -29.69 -14.28 31.74
CA LEU A 520 -29.73 -15.62 32.33
C LEU A 520 -30.84 -16.50 31.72
N SER A 521 -31.99 -15.90 31.41
CA SER A 521 -33.08 -16.58 30.72
C SER A 521 -32.69 -17.00 29.30
N SER A 522 -32.07 -16.08 28.54
CA SER A 522 -31.55 -16.32 27.18
C SER A 522 -30.43 -17.36 27.17
N ALA A 523 -29.47 -17.23 28.08
CA ALA A 523 -28.30 -18.10 28.20
C ALA A 523 -28.66 -19.54 28.59
N ALA A 524 -29.73 -19.75 29.37
CA ALA A 524 -30.20 -21.07 29.76
C ALA A 524 -30.57 -21.96 28.55
N GLY A 525 -30.94 -21.36 27.42
CA GLY A 525 -31.23 -22.07 26.17
C GLY A 525 -29.98 -22.51 25.38
N ARG A 526 -28.78 -22.05 25.75
CA ARG A 526 -27.55 -22.39 25.02
C ARG A 526 -27.08 -23.80 25.36
N THR A 527 -26.57 -24.51 24.36
CA THR A 527 -26.05 -25.88 24.53
C THR A 527 -24.82 -25.95 25.43
N ASP A 528 -24.10 -24.83 25.56
CA ASP A 528 -22.87 -24.70 26.35
C ASP A 528 -23.12 -24.16 27.77
N TYR A 529 -24.36 -23.97 28.21
CA TYR A 529 -24.68 -23.40 29.53
C TYR A 529 -24.01 -24.18 30.69
N PRO A 530 -23.38 -23.51 31.67
CA PRO A 530 -22.75 -24.17 32.81
C PRO A 530 -23.81 -24.67 33.80
N VAL A 531 -24.38 -25.85 33.53
CA VAL A 531 -25.47 -26.47 34.33
C VAL A 531 -25.16 -26.54 35.84
N LYS A 532 -23.88 -26.62 36.21
CA LYS A 532 -23.43 -26.63 37.62
C LYS A 532 -23.69 -25.33 38.38
N CYS A 533 -23.90 -24.21 37.69
CA CYS A 533 -24.19 -22.91 38.30
C CYS A 533 -25.66 -22.78 38.75
N GLY A 534 -26.56 -23.67 38.29
CA GLY A 534 -28.00 -23.55 38.51
C GLY A 534 -28.70 -22.71 37.44
N LEU A 535 -30.03 -22.60 37.54
CA LEU A 535 -30.87 -21.84 36.60
C LEU A 535 -31.53 -20.66 37.31
N LEU A 536 -31.97 -19.68 36.53
CA LEU A 536 -32.77 -18.57 37.03
C LEU A 536 -34.12 -19.09 37.54
N HIS A 537 -34.50 -18.69 38.75
CA HIS A 537 -35.83 -18.94 39.33
C HIS A 537 -36.58 -17.62 39.52
N GLU A 538 -37.91 -17.64 39.36
CA GLU A 538 -38.75 -16.42 39.45
C GLU A 538 -38.65 -15.73 40.81
N ASP A 539 -38.46 -16.51 41.89
CA ASP A 539 -38.39 -16.02 43.27
C ASP A 539 -37.01 -15.45 43.67
N MET A 540 -36.03 -15.45 42.78
CA MET A 540 -34.69 -14.92 43.09
C MET A 540 -34.74 -13.41 43.27
N ASP A 541 -34.20 -12.92 44.38
CA ASP A 541 -33.94 -11.49 44.57
C ASP A 541 -32.77 -10.99 43.69
N ASP A 542 -32.61 -9.68 43.59
CA ASP A 542 -31.59 -9.09 42.72
C ASP A 542 -30.16 -9.45 43.13
N ALA A 543 -29.92 -9.71 44.43
CA ALA A 543 -28.61 -10.15 44.92
C ALA A 543 -28.29 -11.58 44.48
N ALA A 544 -29.28 -12.47 44.52
CA ALA A 544 -29.18 -13.84 44.03
C ALA A 544 -28.98 -13.87 42.50
N VAL A 545 -29.68 -13.01 41.76
CA VAL A 545 -29.48 -12.86 40.30
C VAL A 545 -28.05 -12.43 39.97
N ARG A 546 -27.54 -11.39 40.64
CA ARG A 546 -26.15 -10.93 40.46
C ARG A 546 -25.14 -12.02 40.75
N THR A 547 -25.37 -12.80 41.81
CA THR A 547 -24.50 -13.91 42.18
C THR A 547 -24.50 -15.01 41.13
N LEU A 548 -25.68 -15.38 40.61
CA LEU A 548 -25.81 -16.39 39.57
C LEU A 548 -25.17 -15.92 38.25
N ALA A 549 -25.46 -14.70 37.81
CA ALA A 549 -24.85 -14.10 36.62
C ALA A 549 -23.32 -14.10 36.72
N ARG A 550 -22.77 -13.70 37.87
CA ARG A 550 -21.32 -13.75 38.12
C ARG A 550 -20.74 -15.15 38.02
N GLN A 551 -21.41 -16.16 38.59
CA GLN A 551 -20.96 -17.54 38.52
C GLN A 551 -20.97 -18.08 37.09
N VAL A 552 -22.03 -17.77 36.32
CA VAL A 552 -22.16 -18.17 34.92
C VAL A 552 -21.07 -17.52 34.07
N LEU A 553 -20.88 -16.21 34.20
CA LEU A 553 -19.82 -15.47 33.49
C LEU A 553 -18.43 -16.04 33.81
N LYS A 554 -18.14 -16.30 35.09
CA LYS A 554 -16.85 -16.87 35.51
C LYS A 554 -16.63 -18.30 35.02
N ALA A 555 -17.69 -19.11 34.94
CA ALA A 555 -17.63 -20.48 34.42
C ALA A 555 -17.42 -20.54 32.90
N ARG A 556 -17.71 -19.44 32.19
CA ARG A 556 -17.62 -19.27 30.73
C ARG A 556 -16.79 -18.05 30.35
N LYS A 557 -15.72 -17.80 31.12
CA LYS A 557 -14.79 -16.69 30.88
C LYS A 557 -14.12 -16.88 29.52
N GLY A 558 -14.22 -15.87 28.65
CA GLY A 558 -13.70 -15.92 27.28
C GLY A 558 -14.55 -16.70 26.28
N ASP A 559 -15.72 -17.22 26.65
CA ASP A 559 -16.64 -17.94 25.74
C ASP A 559 -17.76 -17.03 25.18
N GLY A 560 -17.55 -15.70 25.20
CA GLY A 560 -18.50 -14.71 24.68
C GLY A 560 -19.74 -14.44 25.56
N TYR A 561 -19.82 -15.01 26.77
CA TYR A 561 -20.96 -14.79 27.68
C TYR A 561 -21.05 -13.34 28.19
N GLY A 562 -19.92 -12.63 28.31
CA GLY A 562 -19.90 -11.20 28.67
C GLY A 562 -20.53 -10.31 27.60
N ALA A 563 -20.13 -10.51 26.33
CA ALA A 563 -20.74 -9.83 25.19
C ALA A 563 -22.23 -10.17 25.05
N ALA A 564 -22.62 -11.42 25.30
CA ALA A 564 -24.03 -11.82 25.30
C ALA A 564 -24.87 -11.12 26.39
N LEU A 565 -24.30 -10.86 27.57
CA LEU A 565 -24.97 -10.04 28.59
C LEU A 565 -25.15 -8.59 28.13
N VAL A 566 -24.13 -8.00 27.51
CA VAL A 566 -24.21 -6.63 26.97
C VAL A 566 -25.20 -6.51 25.82
N ALA A 567 -25.33 -7.52 24.97
CA ALA A 567 -26.31 -7.54 23.89
C ALA A 567 -27.77 -7.49 24.38
N GLU A 568 -28.02 -7.78 25.66
CA GLU A 568 -29.34 -7.64 26.30
C GLU A 568 -29.59 -6.22 26.84
N CYS A 569 -28.63 -5.31 26.77
CA CYS A 569 -28.79 -3.89 27.13
C CYS A 569 -29.61 -3.15 26.06
N SER A 570 -30.49 -2.23 26.46
CA SER A 570 -31.37 -1.51 25.52
C SER A 570 -30.91 -0.07 25.21
N GLY A 571 -29.82 0.39 25.81
CA GLY A 571 -29.25 1.72 25.62
C GLY A 571 -28.22 2.07 26.69
N LEU A 572 -27.74 3.32 26.70
CA LEU A 572 -26.65 3.79 27.57
C LEU A 572 -26.89 3.53 29.05
N ALA A 573 -28.14 3.63 29.52
CA ALA A 573 -28.48 3.43 30.93
C ALA A 573 -28.31 1.98 31.42
N ASP A 574 -28.32 1.01 30.52
CA ASP A 574 -28.17 -0.41 30.82
C ASP A 574 -26.71 -0.88 30.71
N LEU A 575 -25.85 -0.11 30.04
CA LEU A 575 -24.46 -0.48 29.75
C LEU A 575 -23.53 -0.32 30.96
N PRO A 576 -22.40 -1.05 31.01
CA PRO A 576 -21.37 -0.83 32.02
C PRO A 576 -20.78 0.58 31.85
N ALA A 577 -21.08 1.46 32.81
CA ALA A 577 -20.73 2.88 32.78
C ALA A 577 -19.23 3.12 32.60
N SER A 578 -18.37 2.25 33.16
CA SER A 578 -16.92 2.37 33.03
C SER A 578 -16.44 2.23 31.58
N ILE A 579 -16.94 1.22 30.86
CA ILE A 579 -16.53 0.94 29.47
C ILE A 579 -17.24 1.89 28.51
N ALA A 580 -18.55 2.07 28.67
CA ALA A 580 -19.32 2.99 27.84
C ALA A 580 -18.79 4.43 27.94
N GLY A 581 -18.49 4.89 29.16
CA GLY A 581 -17.88 6.20 29.40
C GLY A 581 -16.51 6.35 28.74
N PHE A 582 -15.69 5.30 28.75
CA PHE A 582 -14.39 5.32 28.10
C PHE A 582 -14.49 5.37 26.57
N LEU A 583 -15.39 4.58 25.97
CA LEU A 583 -15.63 4.61 24.53
C LEU A 583 -16.17 5.97 24.05
N LEU A 584 -17.05 6.60 24.82
CA LEU A 584 -17.52 7.97 24.53
C LEU A 584 -16.40 9.01 24.60
N GLN A 585 -15.40 8.82 25.45
CA GLN A 585 -14.21 9.69 25.49
C GLN A 585 -13.32 9.49 24.26
N ILE A 586 -13.14 8.24 23.82
CA ILE A 586 -12.38 7.93 22.59
C ILE A 586 -13.04 8.58 21.37
N ASP A 587 -14.36 8.45 21.24
CA ASP A 587 -15.11 9.11 20.15
C ASP A 587 -14.90 10.63 20.17
N ARG A 588 -15.05 11.28 21.33
CA ARG A 588 -14.80 12.73 21.47
C ARG A 588 -13.39 13.16 21.06
N ASP A 589 -12.37 12.38 21.44
CA ASP A 589 -10.98 12.69 21.09
C ASP A 589 -10.70 12.53 19.59
N LEU A 590 -11.41 11.63 18.91
CA LEU A 590 -11.22 11.31 17.50
C LEU A 590 -12.18 12.07 16.57
N ARG A 591 -13.14 12.83 17.08
CA ARG A 591 -13.94 13.70 16.23
C ARG A 591 -13.07 14.85 15.70
N PRO A 592 -13.19 15.22 14.41
CA PRO A 592 -12.57 16.45 13.93
C PRO A 592 -13.10 17.60 14.78
N VAL A 593 -12.20 18.45 15.28
CA VAL A 593 -12.63 19.71 15.88
C VAL A 593 -13.29 20.50 14.76
N ALA A 594 -14.59 20.76 14.86
CA ALA A 594 -15.26 21.65 13.93
C ALA A 594 -14.52 22.99 14.00
N GLU A 595 -13.86 23.37 12.91
CA GLU A 595 -13.39 24.74 12.73
C GLU A 595 -14.61 25.63 12.93
N THR A 596 -14.59 26.45 13.99
CA THR A 596 -15.57 27.51 14.15
C THR A 596 -15.57 28.33 12.87
N ASP A 597 -16.71 28.38 12.17
CA ASP A 597 -17.00 29.25 11.04
C ASP A 597 -16.41 30.65 11.28
N THR A 598 -15.18 30.90 10.81
CA THR A 598 -14.76 32.24 10.46
C THR A 598 -15.38 32.50 9.10
N THR A 599 -16.66 32.89 9.13
CA THR A 599 -17.32 33.46 7.96
C THR A 599 -16.41 34.59 7.46
N PRO A 600 -15.89 34.53 6.22
CA PRO A 600 -15.15 35.66 5.68
C PRO A 600 -16.10 36.87 5.63
N PRO A 601 -15.64 38.09 5.98
CA PRO A 601 -16.51 39.26 5.93
C PRO A 601 -17.00 39.43 4.49
N ALA A 602 -18.31 39.63 4.35
CA ALA A 602 -18.93 39.91 3.06
C ALA A 602 -18.23 41.12 2.40
N PRO A 603 -18.06 41.12 1.07
CA PRO A 603 -17.51 42.29 0.39
C PRO A 603 -18.47 43.47 0.57
N ASP A 604 -17.94 44.59 1.07
CA ASP A 604 -18.66 45.85 1.18
C ASP A 604 -19.23 46.23 -0.20
N ALA A 605 -20.56 46.20 -0.28
CA ALA A 605 -21.33 46.74 -1.38
C ALA A 605 -21.79 48.16 -0.99
N ASP A 606 -20.85 49.10 -1.03
CA ASP A 606 -21.14 50.52 -1.23
C ASP A 606 -20.47 50.89 -2.56
N GLY A 607 -21.15 51.30 -3.62
CA GLY A 607 -22.31 52.18 -3.64
C GLY A 607 -21.94 53.33 -4.57
N ASP A 608 -21.79 53.02 -5.86
CA ASP A 608 -21.58 54.00 -6.91
C ASP A 608 -22.92 54.74 -7.13
N ALA A 609 -23.06 55.91 -6.50
CA ALA A 609 -24.13 56.86 -6.76
C ALA A 609 -23.50 58.13 -7.31
N ALA A 610 -23.66 58.29 -8.62
CA ALA A 610 -23.44 59.53 -9.33
C ALA A 610 -24.45 60.63 -8.93
N ASP A 611 -24.07 61.87 -9.28
CA ASP A 611 -24.83 63.13 -9.32
C ASP A 611 -24.88 64.02 -8.08
N GLY A 612 -24.21 65.19 -8.18
CA GLY A 612 -24.50 66.35 -7.34
C GLY A 612 -23.42 67.45 -7.31
N THR A 613 -23.40 68.29 -8.36
CA THR A 613 -22.75 69.63 -8.51
C THR A 613 -21.24 69.78 -8.57
#